data_AF-I3JCL1-F1
#
_entry.id   AF-I3JCL1-F1
#
_cell.length_a   1.000
_cell.length_b   1.000
_cell.length_c   1.000
_cell.angle_alpha   90.00
_cell.angle_beta   90.00
_cell.angle_gamma   90.00
#
_symmetry.space_group_name_H-M   'P 1'
#
loop_
_entity.id
_entity.type
_entity.pdbx_description
1 polymer ?
#
loop_
_entity_poly.entity_id
_entity_poly.type
_entity_poly.pdbx_seq_one_letter_code
_entity_poly.pdbx_strand_id
1 'polypeptide(L)'
;MARKSRLTYTATLMLLLITWKESTYCNGLTVSPPENLVITDPGHLGQLEISWNPPDSLSNMTECSVRYQLEYYNTYRDSWASIRTSKRTYTAQFDLMKDVRVRVYTLLSGTCTNDTMIKSTDYTEVIQKAPSTGVVGTEVLDFKCVFHNMEYTECQWRRSEKIPDNSQQKLYFWHKELGQTEECPKYNTLGGVRIGCTFADVPLPVFTDINFCLNGSSPEGPLKPTFASLQIQNHVKCAATKKLHLQTGPDKLELHWEHPDGKVPGHCLEYEVEHNQEGPDGKESSTESLTGGRTSLTLSIDINKTHCFRVRSKVHKYCASTSYWSDWSHPVCQPEQKDVTPEPDAIWDAIPVYIYIAVAIIAMLVLSLCVWAMFKLKKPVQEKKAESLLTSLFARRPLLGPTEA
;
A
#
# COMPACT_ATOMS: atom_id res chain seq x y z
N MET A 1 56.89 -87.33 -28.38
CA MET A 1 56.73 -85.88 -28.61
C MET A 1 55.31 -85.48 -28.20
N ALA A 2 55.06 -85.27 -26.91
CA ALA A 2 53.73 -85.01 -26.37
C ALA A 2 53.83 -84.04 -25.20
N ARG A 3 53.99 -82.75 -25.47
CA ARG A 3 53.97 -81.70 -24.45
C ARG A 3 53.77 -80.33 -25.09
N LYS A 4 52.57 -80.03 -25.60
CA LYS A 4 52.22 -78.64 -25.97
C LYS A 4 50.73 -78.27 -26.00
N SER A 5 49.79 -79.17 -25.69
CA SER A 5 48.34 -78.89 -25.80
C SER A 5 47.58 -78.68 -24.48
N ARG A 6 48.18 -78.97 -23.31
CA ARG A 6 47.49 -78.81 -22.01
C ARG A 6 47.57 -77.40 -21.39
N LEU A 7 48.51 -76.55 -21.83
CA LEU A 7 48.73 -75.24 -21.20
C LEU A 7 47.79 -74.14 -21.73
N THR A 8 47.31 -74.28 -22.97
CA THR A 8 46.41 -73.31 -23.61
C THR A 8 44.97 -73.45 -23.12
N TYR A 9 44.50 -74.67 -22.85
CA TYR A 9 43.13 -74.93 -22.35
C TYR A 9 42.92 -74.46 -20.89
N THR A 10 43.95 -74.55 -20.05
CA THR A 10 43.89 -74.05 -18.67
C THR A 10 43.95 -72.53 -18.59
N ALA A 11 44.67 -71.87 -19.53
CA ALA A 11 44.74 -70.42 -19.57
C ALA A 11 43.45 -69.77 -20.11
N THR A 12 42.79 -70.38 -21.10
CA THR A 12 41.49 -69.90 -21.62
C THR A 12 40.33 -70.14 -20.65
N LEU A 13 40.33 -71.25 -19.90
CA LEU A 13 39.32 -71.50 -18.87
C LEU A 13 39.49 -70.56 -17.66
N MET A 14 40.73 -70.21 -17.30
CA MET A 14 41.00 -69.24 -16.23
C MET A 14 40.68 -67.80 -16.66
N LEU A 15 40.90 -67.41 -17.93
CA LEU A 15 40.45 -66.10 -18.43
C LEU A 15 38.92 -65.98 -18.48
N LEU A 16 38.21 -67.06 -18.84
CA LEU A 16 36.74 -67.09 -18.80
C LEU A 16 36.18 -67.06 -17.37
N LEU A 17 36.89 -67.62 -16.39
CA LEU A 17 36.51 -67.51 -14.97
C LEU A 17 36.84 -66.14 -14.38
N ILE A 18 37.85 -65.43 -14.89
CA ILE A 18 38.19 -64.06 -14.46
C ILE A 18 37.23 -63.02 -15.09
N THR A 19 36.72 -63.25 -16.30
CA THR A 19 35.69 -62.39 -16.90
C THR A 19 34.26 -62.71 -16.44
N TRP A 20 34.03 -63.86 -15.79
CA TRP A 20 32.75 -64.15 -15.13
C TRP A 20 32.69 -63.68 -13.68
N LYS A 21 33.83 -63.39 -13.04
CA LYS A 21 33.90 -62.91 -11.65
C LYS A 21 33.92 -61.39 -11.49
N GLU A 22 33.85 -60.64 -12.60
CA GLU A 22 33.65 -59.18 -12.60
C GLU A 22 32.27 -58.75 -13.14
N SER A 23 31.30 -59.67 -13.23
CA SER A 23 29.89 -59.32 -13.44
C SER A 23 29.01 -59.71 -12.24
N THR A 24 29.59 -59.82 -11.05
CA THR A 24 28.81 -59.66 -9.81
C THR A 24 28.60 -58.17 -9.59
N TYR A 25 27.56 -57.67 -10.27
CA TYR A 25 26.66 -56.62 -9.80
C TYR A 25 27.25 -55.72 -8.71
N CYS A 26 27.67 -54.51 -9.08
CA CYS A 26 27.58 -53.37 -8.18
C CYS A 26 26.10 -53.16 -7.84
N ASN A 27 25.54 -53.96 -6.93
CA ASN A 27 24.29 -53.62 -6.26
C ASN A 27 24.63 -52.49 -5.29
N GLY A 28 24.71 -51.27 -5.80
CA GLY A 28 24.52 -50.10 -4.96
C GLY A 28 23.20 -50.27 -4.23
N LEU A 29 23.18 -50.02 -2.93
CA LEU A 29 21.97 -50.12 -2.12
C LEU A 29 20.85 -49.31 -2.80
N THR A 30 19.76 -49.95 -3.19
CA THR A 30 18.59 -49.30 -3.79
C THR A 30 17.45 -49.23 -2.78
N VAL A 31 16.52 -48.31 -2.97
CA VAL A 31 15.35 -48.15 -2.11
C VAL A 31 14.09 -47.99 -2.95
N SER A 32 13.02 -48.70 -2.58
CA SER A 32 11.72 -48.65 -3.25
C SER A 32 11.00 -47.31 -2.99
N PRO A 33 10.11 -46.86 -3.89
CA PRO A 33 9.28 -45.70 -3.65
C PRO A 33 8.23 -45.96 -2.56
N PRO A 34 7.65 -44.91 -1.94
CA PRO A 34 6.62 -45.05 -0.91
C PRO A 34 5.32 -45.66 -1.40
N GLU A 35 4.58 -46.30 -0.53
CA GLU A 35 3.35 -47.04 -0.88
C GLU A 35 2.10 -46.27 -0.46
N ASN A 36 0.93 -46.64 -1.02
CA ASN A 36 -0.37 -46.09 -0.63
C ASN A 36 -0.40 -44.54 -0.57
N LEU A 37 0.11 -43.88 -1.61
CA LEU A 37 -0.06 -42.44 -1.76
C LEU A 37 -1.56 -42.13 -1.94
N VAL A 38 -2.11 -41.32 -1.05
CA VAL A 38 -3.54 -40.94 -1.03
C VAL A 38 -3.65 -39.44 -0.88
N ILE A 39 -4.64 -38.86 -1.56
CA ILE A 39 -5.04 -37.46 -1.45
C ILE A 39 -6.44 -37.42 -0.86
N THR A 40 -6.61 -36.71 0.26
CA THR A 40 -7.88 -36.59 0.98
C THR A 40 -8.31 -35.12 1.02
N ASP A 41 -9.58 -34.86 0.73
CA ASP A 41 -10.18 -33.53 0.87
C ASP A 41 -10.92 -33.43 2.21
N PRO A 42 -10.41 -32.66 3.19
CA PRO A 42 -11.10 -32.43 4.46
C PRO A 42 -12.30 -31.47 4.34
N GLY A 43 -12.59 -30.94 3.14
CA GLY A 43 -13.62 -29.93 2.92
C GLY A 43 -13.10 -28.50 3.06
N HIS A 44 -11.79 -28.29 3.09
CA HIS A 44 -11.15 -26.97 3.31
C HIS A 44 -10.93 -26.19 1.99
N LEU A 45 -11.83 -26.37 1.02
CA LEU A 45 -11.89 -25.61 -0.23
C LEU A 45 -10.56 -25.58 -1.02
N GLY A 46 -9.92 -26.74 -1.13
CA GLY A 46 -8.68 -26.91 -1.90
C GLY A 46 -7.42 -27.12 -1.08
N GLN A 47 -7.48 -26.98 0.25
CA GLN A 47 -6.39 -27.45 1.12
C GLN A 47 -6.52 -28.97 1.32
N LEU A 48 -5.72 -29.73 0.59
CA LEU A 48 -5.78 -31.20 0.56
C LEU A 48 -4.70 -31.82 1.44
N GLU A 49 -5.02 -32.96 2.07
CA GLU A 49 -4.07 -33.78 2.81
C GLU A 49 -3.50 -34.88 1.91
N ILE A 50 -2.18 -34.98 1.88
CA ILE A 50 -1.41 -35.96 1.10
C ILE A 50 -0.74 -36.90 2.09
N SER A 51 -1.02 -38.19 2.02
CA SER A 51 -0.45 -39.19 2.93
C SER A 51 0.13 -40.38 2.18
N TRP A 52 1.15 -41.02 2.73
CA TRP A 52 1.76 -42.23 2.18
C TRP A 52 2.35 -43.14 3.27
N ASN A 53 2.55 -44.40 2.92
CA ASN A 53 3.22 -45.39 3.75
C ASN A 53 4.71 -45.54 3.37
N PRO A 54 5.59 -45.88 4.33
CA PRO A 54 6.94 -46.31 3.98
C PRO A 54 6.89 -47.57 3.10
N PRO A 55 7.86 -47.77 2.19
CA PRO A 55 7.99 -49.04 1.48
C PRO A 55 8.29 -50.19 2.44
N ASP A 56 7.74 -51.36 2.16
CA ASP A 56 7.92 -52.57 3.00
C ASP A 56 9.39 -52.98 3.15
N SER A 57 10.22 -52.68 2.15
CA SER A 57 11.66 -52.95 2.14
C SER A 57 12.43 -52.28 3.28
N LEU A 58 11.87 -51.23 3.90
CA LEU A 58 12.48 -50.50 5.01
C LEU A 58 12.20 -51.10 6.38
N SER A 59 11.27 -52.06 6.49
CA SER A 59 10.94 -52.73 7.77
C SER A 59 12.16 -53.31 8.50
N ASN A 60 13.20 -53.68 7.73
CA ASN A 60 14.43 -54.30 8.24
C ASN A 60 15.63 -53.33 8.30
N MET A 61 15.45 -52.05 7.96
CA MET A 61 16.55 -51.07 7.84
C MET A 61 16.52 -50.04 8.98
N THR A 62 16.93 -50.46 10.18
CA THR A 62 16.90 -49.60 11.38
C THR A 62 18.08 -48.63 11.50
N GLU A 63 19.17 -48.88 10.77
CA GLU A 63 20.40 -48.05 10.81
C GLU A 63 20.35 -46.86 9.83
N CYS A 64 19.29 -46.77 9.03
CA CYS A 64 19.14 -45.72 8.02
C CYS A 64 18.21 -44.60 8.48
N SER A 65 18.57 -43.36 8.17
CA SER A 65 17.64 -42.24 8.19
C SER A 65 16.80 -42.23 6.92
N VAL A 66 15.49 -42.41 7.09
CA VAL A 66 14.51 -42.38 6.01
C VAL A 66 13.87 -40.99 5.95
N ARG A 67 13.87 -40.41 4.75
CA ARG A 67 13.12 -39.19 4.42
C ARG A 67 12.36 -39.41 3.11
N TYR A 68 11.50 -38.46 2.78
CA TYR A 68 10.71 -38.46 1.56
C TYR A 68 10.92 -37.15 0.83
N GLN A 69 11.02 -37.23 -0.50
CA GLN A 69 10.90 -36.07 -1.37
C GLN A 69 9.50 -36.08 -1.97
N LEU A 70 8.65 -35.21 -1.47
CA LEU A 70 7.31 -34.97 -2.01
C LEU A 70 7.42 -33.88 -3.07
N GLU A 71 6.85 -34.15 -4.24
CA GLU A 71 6.69 -33.18 -5.31
C GLU A 71 5.22 -33.09 -5.67
N TYR A 72 4.68 -31.87 -5.69
CA TYR A 72 3.30 -31.63 -6.10
C TYR A 72 3.24 -30.45 -7.07
N TYR A 73 2.31 -30.52 -8.02
CA TYR A 73 2.14 -29.46 -8.98
C TYR A 73 1.29 -28.33 -8.36
N ASN A 74 1.91 -27.17 -8.13
CA ASN A 74 1.23 -26.02 -7.58
C ASN A 74 0.40 -25.34 -8.69
N THR A 75 -0.92 -25.53 -8.63
CA THR A 75 -1.89 -25.05 -9.63
C THR A 75 -2.03 -23.53 -9.72
N TYR A 76 -1.65 -22.81 -8.67
CA TYR A 76 -1.66 -21.34 -8.62
C TYR A 76 -0.36 -20.72 -9.13
N ARG A 77 0.77 -21.44 -9.01
CA ARG A 77 2.10 -21.00 -9.48
C ARG A 77 2.54 -21.65 -10.79
N ASP A 78 1.72 -22.55 -11.34
CA ASP A 78 1.98 -23.29 -12.57
C ASP A 78 3.34 -24.01 -12.59
N SER A 79 3.77 -24.54 -11.44
CA SER A 79 5.11 -25.10 -11.26
C SER A 79 5.13 -26.22 -10.22
N TRP A 80 6.11 -27.13 -10.35
CA TRP A 80 6.34 -28.17 -9.34
C TRP A 80 6.96 -27.57 -8.08
N ALA A 81 6.32 -27.81 -6.94
CA ALA A 81 6.90 -27.60 -5.62
C ALA A 81 7.54 -28.90 -5.14
N SER A 82 8.65 -28.81 -4.40
CA SER A 82 9.34 -29.96 -3.81
C SER A 82 9.68 -29.69 -2.36
N ILE A 83 9.38 -30.67 -1.49
CA ILE A 83 9.73 -30.63 -0.08
C ILE A 83 10.38 -31.95 0.34
N ARG A 84 11.30 -31.87 1.30
CA ARG A 84 11.90 -33.04 1.94
C ARG A 84 11.45 -33.11 3.39
N THR A 85 10.93 -34.25 3.80
CA THR A 85 10.37 -34.44 5.14
C THR A 85 10.56 -35.87 5.63
N SER A 86 10.64 -36.06 6.94
CA SER A 86 10.53 -37.39 7.58
C SER A 86 9.07 -37.75 7.92
N LYS A 87 8.15 -36.76 7.83
CA LYS A 87 6.72 -36.99 8.02
C LYS A 87 6.14 -37.80 6.85
N ARG A 88 5.01 -38.44 7.11
CA ARG A 88 4.25 -39.26 6.16
C ARG A 88 2.96 -38.61 5.67
N THR A 89 2.73 -37.39 6.12
CA THR A 89 1.60 -36.54 5.71
C THR A 89 2.12 -35.14 5.41
N TYR A 90 1.48 -34.49 4.45
CA TYR A 90 1.70 -33.10 4.09
C TYR A 90 0.40 -32.47 3.60
N THR A 91 0.22 -31.19 3.86
CA THR A 91 -0.95 -30.43 3.42
C THR A 91 -0.52 -29.40 2.40
N ALA A 92 -1.21 -29.34 1.27
CA ALA A 92 -0.93 -28.40 0.20
C ALA A 92 -2.23 -27.80 -0.37
N GLN A 93 -2.12 -26.57 -0.88
CA GLN A 93 -3.24 -25.84 -1.47
C GLN A 93 -3.29 -26.10 -2.98
N PHE A 94 -4.48 -26.43 -3.47
CA PHE A 94 -4.76 -26.69 -4.88
C PHE A 94 -5.99 -25.91 -5.34
N ASP A 95 -5.99 -25.60 -6.63
CA ASP A 95 -7.16 -25.12 -7.35
C ASP A 95 -7.93 -26.37 -7.82
N LEU A 96 -9.06 -26.63 -7.17
CA LEU A 96 -9.88 -27.80 -7.46
C LEU A 96 -10.57 -27.75 -8.83
N MET A 97 -10.43 -26.64 -9.58
CA MET A 97 -10.82 -26.57 -10.98
C MET A 97 -9.80 -27.23 -11.92
N LYS A 98 -8.61 -27.59 -11.43
CA LYS A 98 -7.51 -28.19 -12.19
C LYS A 98 -7.16 -29.58 -11.66
N ASP A 99 -6.41 -30.34 -12.47
CA ASP A 99 -5.88 -31.64 -12.06
C ASP A 99 -4.89 -31.47 -10.90
N VAL A 100 -5.07 -32.27 -9.86
CA VAL A 100 -4.13 -32.39 -8.73
C VAL A 100 -3.12 -33.48 -9.05
N ARG A 101 -1.83 -33.16 -9.00
CA ARG A 101 -0.74 -34.07 -9.35
C ARG A 101 0.29 -34.10 -8.24
N VAL A 102 0.54 -35.30 -7.73
CA VAL A 102 1.44 -35.52 -6.60
C VAL A 102 2.28 -36.74 -6.86
N ARG A 103 3.59 -36.65 -6.60
CA ARG A 103 4.51 -37.78 -6.62
C ARG A 103 5.47 -37.75 -5.44
N VAL A 104 5.89 -38.93 -5.00
CA VAL A 104 6.69 -39.09 -3.80
C VAL A 104 7.83 -40.09 -4.06
N TYR A 105 9.02 -39.72 -3.59
CA TYR A 105 10.23 -40.53 -3.64
C TYR A 105 10.72 -40.86 -2.22
N THR A 106 11.38 -42.01 -2.07
CA THR A 106 12.10 -42.36 -0.83
C THR A 106 13.53 -41.84 -0.89
N LEU A 107 14.00 -41.27 0.21
CA LEU A 107 15.39 -40.86 0.41
C LEU A 107 15.97 -41.65 1.58
N LEU A 108 17.08 -42.32 1.34
CA LEU A 108 17.84 -43.08 2.33
C LEU A 108 19.20 -42.42 2.56
N SER A 109 19.59 -42.26 3.81
CA SER A 109 20.92 -41.73 4.17
C SER A 109 21.37 -42.25 5.53
N GLY A 110 22.67 -42.34 5.75
CA GLY A 110 23.28 -42.72 7.03
C GLY A 110 24.36 -43.77 6.84
N THR A 111 24.70 -44.49 7.91
CA THR A 111 25.75 -45.51 7.91
C THR A 111 25.49 -46.61 6.90
N CYS A 112 24.23 -47.01 6.72
CA CYS A 112 23.83 -48.03 5.75
C CYS A 112 24.10 -47.63 4.28
N THR A 113 24.21 -46.33 3.98
CA THR A 113 24.52 -45.82 2.65
C THR A 113 25.94 -45.24 2.57
N ASN A 114 26.82 -45.52 3.54
CA ASN A 114 28.13 -44.86 3.69
C ASN A 114 28.01 -43.32 3.63
N ASP A 115 26.99 -42.78 4.30
CA ASP A 115 26.64 -41.34 4.35
C ASP A 115 26.32 -40.70 2.98
N THR A 116 26.14 -41.51 1.94
CA THR A 116 25.64 -41.04 0.65
C THR A 116 24.12 -40.99 0.64
N MET A 117 23.53 -39.97 0.01
CA MET A 117 22.08 -39.89 -0.12
C MET A 117 21.64 -40.71 -1.33
N ILE A 118 20.80 -41.70 -1.08
CA ILE A 118 20.22 -42.56 -2.11
C ILE A 118 18.75 -42.18 -2.27
N LYS A 119 18.37 -41.79 -3.49
CA LYS A 119 16.98 -41.51 -3.87
C LYS A 119 16.43 -42.71 -4.65
N SER A 120 15.17 -43.08 -4.39
CA SER A 120 14.47 -44.09 -5.20
C SER A 120 14.48 -43.69 -6.68
N THR A 121 14.78 -44.65 -7.56
CA THR A 121 14.77 -44.43 -9.01
C THR A 121 13.36 -44.13 -9.50
N ASP A 122 12.40 -44.91 -9.00
CA ASP A 122 10.98 -44.75 -9.25
C ASP A 122 10.31 -43.87 -8.18
N TYR A 123 9.08 -43.47 -8.48
CA TYR A 123 8.20 -42.72 -7.59
C TYR A 123 6.79 -43.29 -7.62
N THR A 124 6.05 -43.01 -6.56
CA THR A 124 4.62 -43.26 -6.51
C THR A 124 3.89 -41.97 -6.84
N GLU A 125 2.96 -42.02 -7.80
CA GLU A 125 2.22 -40.86 -8.29
C GLU A 125 0.71 -41.07 -8.15
N VAL A 126 0.02 -39.98 -7.83
CA VAL A 126 -1.44 -39.86 -7.90
C VAL A 126 -1.78 -38.63 -8.72
N ILE A 127 -2.66 -38.83 -9.71
CA ILE A 127 -3.27 -37.76 -10.50
C ILE A 127 -4.78 -37.82 -10.27
N GLN A 128 -5.30 -36.85 -9.53
CA GLN A 128 -6.73 -36.68 -9.33
C GLN A 128 -7.25 -35.66 -10.35
N LYS A 129 -8.20 -36.11 -11.19
CA LYS A 129 -8.80 -35.26 -12.22
C LYS A 129 -9.72 -34.22 -11.59
N ALA A 130 -9.74 -33.02 -12.18
CA ALA A 130 -10.67 -31.98 -11.78
C ALA A 130 -12.13 -32.47 -11.86
N PRO A 131 -12.98 -32.19 -10.86
CA PRO A 131 -14.38 -32.55 -10.92
C PRO A 131 -15.09 -31.89 -12.11
N SER A 132 -15.80 -32.68 -12.91
CA SER A 132 -16.72 -32.19 -13.95
C SER A 132 -18.06 -31.73 -13.39
N THR A 133 -18.12 -31.36 -12.11
CA THR A 133 -19.32 -30.89 -11.43
C THR A 133 -19.76 -29.53 -11.96
N GLY A 134 -21.05 -29.40 -12.23
CA GLY A 134 -21.72 -28.15 -12.56
C GLY A 134 -21.86 -27.87 -14.06
N VAL A 135 -22.85 -27.05 -14.41
CA VAL A 135 -23.18 -26.71 -15.81
C VAL A 135 -22.06 -25.88 -16.44
N VAL A 136 -21.59 -26.27 -17.62
CA VAL A 136 -20.45 -25.63 -18.29
C VAL A 136 -20.74 -24.17 -18.64
N GLY A 137 -19.82 -23.27 -18.26
CA GLY A 137 -19.93 -21.84 -18.53
C GLY A 137 -20.75 -21.08 -17.49
N THR A 138 -21.12 -21.72 -16.37
CA THR A 138 -21.81 -21.09 -15.24
C THR A 138 -20.86 -20.68 -14.11
N GLU A 139 -19.55 -20.81 -14.31
CA GLU A 139 -18.55 -20.32 -13.37
C GLU A 139 -18.66 -18.81 -13.17
N VAL A 140 -18.34 -18.34 -11.96
CA VAL A 140 -18.27 -16.91 -11.70
C VAL A 140 -17.04 -16.30 -12.35
N LEU A 141 -17.19 -15.05 -12.78
CA LEU A 141 -16.15 -14.30 -13.47
C LEU A 141 -15.61 -13.21 -12.55
N ASP A 142 -14.36 -12.80 -12.76
CA ASP A 142 -13.76 -11.62 -12.13
C ASP A 142 -13.84 -11.59 -10.59
N PHE A 143 -13.74 -12.76 -9.94
CA PHE A 143 -13.70 -12.83 -8.48
C PHE A 143 -12.47 -12.11 -7.95
N LYS A 144 -12.69 -11.10 -7.10
CA LYS A 144 -11.63 -10.35 -6.43
C LYS A 144 -12.08 -9.92 -5.04
N CYS A 145 -11.11 -9.77 -4.14
CA CYS A 145 -11.33 -9.20 -2.82
C CYS A 145 -10.44 -7.97 -2.63
N VAL A 146 -10.94 -7.00 -1.88
CA VAL A 146 -10.25 -5.76 -1.51
C VAL A 146 -10.33 -5.59 0.00
N PHE A 147 -9.17 -5.45 0.65
CA PHE A 147 -9.08 -5.18 2.07
C PHE A 147 -9.00 -3.67 2.30
N HIS A 148 -10.15 -3.04 2.51
CA HIS A 148 -10.26 -1.59 2.61
C HIS A 148 -9.65 -1.10 3.91
N ASN A 149 -8.66 -0.20 3.80
CA ASN A 149 -8.05 0.52 4.92
C ASN A 149 -7.45 -0.36 6.04
N MET A 150 -7.25 -1.66 5.78
CA MET A 150 -7.03 -2.69 6.79
C MET A 150 -8.14 -2.78 7.88
N GLU A 151 -9.38 -2.50 7.51
CA GLU A 151 -10.54 -2.47 8.41
C GLU A 151 -11.57 -3.55 8.10
N TYR A 152 -11.95 -3.70 6.82
CA TYR A 152 -12.93 -4.68 6.39
C TYR A 152 -12.60 -5.18 4.98
N THR A 153 -12.99 -6.41 4.66
CA THR A 153 -12.79 -6.98 3.33
C THR A 153 -14.09 -7.00 2.55
N GLU A 154 -14.04 -6.59 1.29
CA GLU A 154 -15.13 -6.76 0.35
C GLU A 154 -14.67 -7.62 -0.82
N CYS A 155 -15.38 -8.72 -1.05
CA CYS A 155 -15.21 -9.55 -2.22
C CYS A 155 -16.35 -9.31 -3.20
N GLN A 156 -16.04 -9.28 -4.49
CA GLN A 156 -17.02 -9.11 -5.56
C GLN A 156 -16.76 -10.09 -6.68
N TRP A 157 -17.81 -10.47 -7.39
CA TRP A 157 -17.76 -11.32 -8.56
C TRP A 157 -18.79 -10.87 -9.58
N ARG A 158 -18.56 -11.22 -10.84
CA ARG A 158 -19.49 -11.02 -11.93
C ARG A 158 -20.20 -12.34 -12.25
N ARG A 159 -21.50 -12.24 -12.45
CA ARG A 159 -22.35 -13.35 -12.90
C ARG A 159 -22.04 -13.69 -14.36
N SER A 160 -21.94 -14.98 -14.69
CA SER A 160 -21.90 -15.42 -16.09
C SER A 160 -23.30 -15.33 -16.71
N GLU A 161 -23.34 -14.96 -17.99
CA GLU A 161 -24.58 -14.84 -18.80
C GLU A 161 -25.33 -16.17 -18.92
N LYS A 162 -24.64 -17.30 -18.75
CA LYS A 162 -25.25 -18.64 -18.81
C LYS A 162 -25.95 -19.06 -17.52
N ILE A 163 -25.87 -18.26 -16.45
CA ILE A 163 -26.49 -18.61 -15.17
C ILE A 163 -27.97 -18.17 -15.22
N PRO A 164 -28.94 -19.11 -15.11
CA PRO A 164 -30.37 -18.79 -15.20
C PRO A 164 -30.80 -17.74 -14.18
N ASP A 165 -31.67 -16.79 -14.54
CA ASP A 165 -32.03 -15.62 -13.71
C ASP A 165 -32.49 -15.96 -12.28
N ASN A 166 -33.15 -17.10 -12.10
CA ASN A 166 -33.64 -17.59 -10.82
C ASN A 166 -32.56 -18.28 -9.94
N SER A 167 -31.30 -18.32 -10.39
CA SER A 167 -30.21 -18.98 -9.66
C SER A 167 -29.43 -18.01 -8.77
N GLN A 168 -29.11 -18.42 -7.56
CA GLN A 168 -28.35 -17.61 -6.61
C GLN A 168 -27.01 -18.27 -6.30
N GLN A 169 -25.95 -17.45 -6.32
CA GLN A 169 -24.61 -17.87 -5.95
C GLN A 169 -24.42 -17.80 -4.44
N LYS A 170 -23.56 -18.67 -3.94
CA LYS A 170 -23.13 -18.70 -2.54
C LYS A 170 -21.62 -18.66 -2.49
N LEU A 171 -21.10 -17.86 -1.58
CA LEU A 171 -19.67 -17.80 -1.28
C LEU A 171 -19.43 -18.49 0.06
N TYR A 172 -18.55 -19.47 0.05
CA TYR A 172 -18.01 -20.13 1.24
C TYR A 172 -16.53 -19.79 1.37
N PHE A 173 -16.05 -19.76 2.61
CA PHE A 173 -14.65 -19.52 2.89
C PHE A 173 -14.14 -20.43 4.02
N TRP A 174 -12.82 -20.61 4.04
CA TRP A 174 -12.12 -21.35 5.09
C TRP A 174 -10.73 -20.75 5.33
N HIS A 175 -10.29 -20.76 6.59
CA HIS A 175 -8.91 -20.47 6.98
C HIS A 175 -8.55 -21.33 8.19
N LYS A 176 -7.25 -21.44 8.49
CA LYS A 176 -6.71 -22.36 9.51
C LYS A 176 -7.29 -22.20 10.93
N GLU A 177 -7.83 -21.03 11.24
CA GLU A 177 -8.43 -20.74 12.56
C GLU A 177 -9.89 -21.23 12.65
N LEU A 178 -10.49 -21.60 11.51
CA LEU A 178 -11.82 -22.20 11.46
C LEU A 178 -11.74 -23.73 11.54
N GLY A 179 -12.64 -24.33 12.32
CA GLY A 179 -12.80 -25.79 12.35
C GLY A 179 -13.52 -26.36 11.13
N GLN A 180 -14.32 -25.55 10.43
CA GLN A 180 -15.11 -25.94 9.26
C GLN A 180 -15.29 -24.76 8.31
N THR A 181 -15.83 -25.03 7.12
CA THR A 181 -16.19 -23.98 6.15
C THR A 181 -17.37 -23.15 6.63
N GLU A 182 -17.33 -21.85 6.36
CA GLU A 182 -18.38 -20.91 6.73
C GLU A 182 -18.94 -20.22 5.47
N GLU A 183 -20.23 -19.86 5.48
CA GLU A 183 -20.86 -19.06 4.41
C GLU A 183 -20.58 -17.57 4.63
N CYS A 184 -20.55 -16.80 3.55
CA CYS A 184 -20.45 -15.34 3.57
C CYS A 184 -21.35 -14.70 4.67
N PRO A 185 -20.79 -13.88 5.57
CA PRO A 185 -21.56 -13.30 6.68
C PRO A 185 -22.56 -12.23 6.21
N LYS A 186 -22.23 -11.49 5.14
CA LYS A 186 -23.08 -10.42 4.61
C LYS A 186 -22.93 -10.28 3.11
N TYR A 187 -23.98 -10.64 2.37
CA TYR A 187 -24.00 -10.51 0.92
C TYR A 187 -24.29 -9.08 0.46
N ASN A 188 -23.59 -8.65 -0.58
CA ASN A 188 -23.91 -7.45 -1.36
C ASN A 188 -24.81 -7.87 -2.53
N THR A 189 -25.93 -7.17 -2.70
CA THR A 189 -26.92 -7.52 -3.73
C THR A 189 -27.25 -6.33 -4.62
N LEU A 190 -27.45 -6.60 -5.91
CA LEU A 190 -27.92 -5.63 -6.91
C LEU A 190 -29.10 -6.25 -7.65
N GLY A 191 -30.26 -5.59 -7.62
CA GLY A 191 -31.48 -6.13 -8.23
C GLY A 191 -31.89 -7.51 -7.70
N GLY A 192 -31.59 -7.81 -6.42
CA GLY A 192 -31.86 -9.12 -5.80
C GLY A 192 -30.84 -10.23 -6.15
N VAL A 193 -29.82 -9.94 -6.95
CA VAL A 193 -28.74 -10.88 -7.29
C VAL A 193 -27.54 -10.62 -6.38
N ARG A 194 -26.97 -11.69 -5.81
CA ARG A 194 -25.73 -11.62 -5.02
C ARG A 194 -24.53 -11.34 -5.93
N ILE A 195 -23.85 -10.22 -5.69
CA ILE A 195 -22.69 -9.76 -6.47
C ILE A 195 -21.41 -9.64 -5.64
N GLY A 196 -21.51 -9.79 -4.32
CA GLY A 196 -20.39 -9.64 -3.43
C GLY A 196 -20.65 -10.13 -2.01
N CYS A 197 -19.61 -10.07 -1.19
CA CYS A 197 -19.60 -10.43 0.22
C CYS A 197 -18.75 -9.44 1.00
N THR A 198 -19.25 -8.97 2.15
CA THR A 198 -18.53 -8.07 3.05
C THR A 198 -18.21 -8.75 4.38
N PHE A 199 -16.94 -8.73 4.75
CA PHE A 199 -16.37 -9.23 5.99
C PHE A 199 -16.00 -8.05 6.90
N ALA A 200 -17.01 -7.49 7.58
CA ALA A 200 -16.83 -6.41 8.54
C ALA A 200 -16.89 -6.93 9.99
N ASP A 201 -17.95 -7.65 10.32
CA ASP A 201 -18.18 -8.20 11.67
C ASP A 201 -17.35 -9.47 11.95
N VAL A 202 -16.99 -10.19 10.88
CA VAL A 202 -16.13 -11.37 10.90
C VAL A 202 -14.89 -11.05 10.06
N PRO A 203 -13.90 -10.35 10.62
CA PRO A 203 -12.70 -9.96 9.88
C PRO A 203 -11.89 -11.19 9.51
N LEU A 204 -11.41 -11.21 8.28
CA LEU A 204 -10.53 -12.27 7.78
C LEU A 204 -9.11 -12.09 8.35
N PRO A 205 -8.39 -13.19 8.65
CA PRO A 205 -7.03 -13.11 9.17
C PRO A 205 -6.02 -12.68 8.10
N VAL A 206 -4.99 -11.93 8.52
CA VAL A 206 -3.87 -11.51 7.65
C VAL A 206 -2.70 -12.50 7.74
N PHE A 207 -1.84 -12.51 6.71
CA PHE A 207 -0.63 -13.35 6.64
C PHE A 207 -0.89 -14.87 6.66
N THR A 208 -2.12 -15.29 6.33
CA THR A 208 -2.49 -16.68 6.12
C THR A 208 -3.28 -16.82 4.84
N ASP A 209 -3.22 -18.00 4.23
CA ASP A 209 -4.08 -18.34 3.09
C ASP A 209 -5.53 -18.48 3.56
N ILE A 210 -6.44 -17.87 2.80
CA ILE A 210 -7.88 -17.98 2.95
C ILE A 210 -8.41 -18.57 1.65
N ASN A 211 -9.12 -19.67 1.77
CA ASN A 211 -9.69 -20.40 0.66
C ASN A 211 -11.14 -19.97 0.47
N PHE A 212 -11.54 -19.76 -0.77
CA PHE A 212 -12.87 -19.35 -1.19
C PHE A 212 -13.44 -20.33 -2.20
N CYS A 213 -14.74 -20.60 -2.09
CA CYS A 213 -15.51 -21.34 -3.07
C CYS A 213 -16.79 -20.59 -3.38
N LEU A 214 -16.98 -20.24 -4.65
CA LEU A 214 -18.26 -19.76 -5.14
C LEU A 214 -18.96 -20.90 -5.85
N ASN A 215 -20.16 -21.24 -5.39
CA ASN A 215 -21.00 -22.25 -6.02
C ASN A 215 -22.46 -21.77 -6.07
N GLY A 216 -23.35 -22.65 -6.51
CA GLY A 216 -24.78 -22.39 -6.45
C GLY A 216 -25.58 -23.52 -7.09
N SER A 217 -26.88 -23.33 -7.17
CA SER A 217 -27.77 -24.28 -7.81
C SER A 217 -28.72 -23.55 -8.76
N SER A 218 -29.05 -24.20 -9.87
CA SER A 218 -30.04 -23.78 -10.85
C SER A 218 -31.03 -24.93 -11.12
N PRO A 219 -32.15 -24.67 -11.84
CA PRO A 219 -33.04 -25.74 -12.29
C PRO A 219 -32.37 -26.79 -13.19
N GLU A 220 -31.29 -26.42 -13.88
CA GLU A 220 -30.54 -27.28 -14.80
C GLU A 220 -29.48 -28.14 -14.08
N GLY A 221 -29.19 -27.82 -12.81
CA GLY A 221 -28.21 -28.53 -11.99
C GLY A 221 -27.36 -27.60 -11.12
N PRO A 222 -26.32 -28.11 -10.46
CA PRO A 222 -25.37 -27.26 -9.75
C PRO A 222 -24.66 -26.31 -10.73
N LEU A 223 -24.36 -25.09 -10.27
CA LEU A 223 -23.49 -24.18 -11.01
C LEU A 223 -22.04 -24.68 -10.92
N LYS A 224 -21.23 -24.37 -11.93
CA LYS A 224 -19.79 -24.69 -11.94
C LYS A 224 -19.10 -23.90 -10.82
N PRO A 225 -18.49 -24.58 -9.82
CA PRO A 225 -17.84 -23.87 -8.73
C PRO A 225 -16.53 -23.21 -9.18
N THR A 226 -16.24 -22.06 -8.58
CA THR A 226 -14.96 -21.36 -8.72
C THR A 226 -14.22 -21.37 -7.39
N PHE A 227 -12.93 -21.72 -7.42
CA PHE A 227 -12.08 -21.77 -6.24
C PHE A 227 -10.99 -20.71 -6.31
N ALA A 228 -10.68 -20.08 -5.17
CA ALA A 228 -9.60 -19.10 -5.06
C ALA A 228 -8.91 -19.23 -3.70
N SER A 229 -7.61 -18.98 -3.65
CA SER A 229 -6.83 -18.91 -2.42
C SER A 229 -6.12 -17.56 -2.39
N LEU A 230 -6.42 -16.74 -1.39
CA LEU A 230 -5.89 -15.37 -1.28
C LEU A 230 -5.29 -15.14 0.11
N GLN A 231 -4.30 -14.25 0.17
CA GLN A 231 -3.83 -13.67 1.43
C GLN A 231 -4.21 -12.20 1.45
N ILE A 232 -5.23 -11.84 2.23
CA ILE A 232 -5.90 -10.53 2.14
C ILE A 232 -4.98 -9.32 2.37
N GLN A 233 -3.85 -9.46 3.08
CA GLN A 233 -2.88 -8.38 3.24
C GLN A 233 -2.26 -7.94 1.90
N ASN A 234 -2.27 -8.81 0.89
CA ASN A 234 -1.80 -8.51 -0.46
C ASN A 234 -2.87 -7.82 -1.35
N HIS A 235 -4.03 -7.48 -0.77
CA HIS A 235 -5.18 -6.91 -1.45
C HIS A 235 -5.66 -5.61 -0.80
N VAL A 236 -4.78 -4.89 -0.10
CA VAL A 236 -5.15 -3.66 0.62
C VAL A 236 -5.39 -2.52 -0.35
N LYS A 237 -6.48 -1.78 -0.17
CA LYS A 237 -6.71 -0.46 -0.77
C LYS A 237 -6.81 0.58 0.35
N CYS A 238 -5.86 1.51 0.40
CA CYS A 238 -5.86 2.60 1.39
C CYS A 238 -6.96 3.63 1.08
N ALA A 239 -7.35 4.40 2.08
CA ALA A 239 -8.24 5.54 1.89
C ALA A 239 -7.52 6.64 1.09
N ALA A 240 -8.30 7.48 0.41
CA ALA A 240 -7.74 8.68 -0.19
C ALA A 240 -7.20 9.63 0.90
N THR A 241 -6.01 10.19 0.66
CA THR A 241 -5.45 11.20 1.56
C THR A 241 -6.31 12.46 1.49
N LYS A 242 -6.79 12.95 2.63
CA LYS A 242 -7.71 14.11 2.68
C LYS A 242 -7.04 15.44 2.98
N LYS A 243 -5.98 15.42 3.79
CA LYS A 243 -5.35 16.63 4.32
C LYS A 243 -4.01 16.86 3.63
N LEU A 244 -4.01 17.82 2.72
CA LEU A 244 -2.84 18.34 2.03
C LEU A 244 -2.65 19.79 2.45
N HIS A 245 -1.41 20.15 2.77
CA HIS A 245 -1.01 21.49 3.17
C HIS A 245 0.01 22.01 2.19
N LEU A 246 -0.34 23.11 1.54
CA LEU A 246 0.51 23.79 0.58
C LEU A 246 1.09 25.04 1.21
N GLN A 247 2.41 25.12 1.30
CA GLN A 247 3.11 26.32 1.74
C GLN A 247 3.85 26.93 0.54
N THR A 248 3.52 28.19 0.24
CA THR A 248 4.10 28.92 -0.89
C THR A 248 5.12 29.93 -0.37
N GLY A 249 6.37 29.78 -0.81
CA GLY A 249 7.43 30.79 -0.68
C GLY A 249 7.67 31.51 -2.01
N PRO A 250 8.68 32.41 -2.08
CA PRO A 250 8.96 33.21 -3.28
C PRO A 250 9.31 32.36 -4.52
N ASP A 251 10.19 31.37 -4.34
CA ASP A 251 10.69 30.52 -5.43
C ASP A 251 10.50 29.01 -5.15
N LYS A 252 9.85 28.68 -4.03
CA LYS A 252 9.71 27.31 -3.54
C LYS A 252 8.31 27.04 -3.06
N LEU A 253 7.87 25.82 -3.29
CA LEU A 253 6.60 25.32 -2.82
C LEU A 253 6.85 24.04 -2.04
N GLU A 254 6.29 23.98 -0.84
CA GLU A 254 6.40 22.84 0.05
C GLU A 254 5.02 22.22 0.27
N LEU A 255 4.84 21.03 -0.27
CA LEU A 255 3.65 20.22 -0.11
C LEU A 255 3.87 19.25 1.05
N HIS A 256 2.95 19.25 2.01
CA HIS A 256 2.88 18.28 3.09
C HIS A 256 1.54 17.56 3.07
N TRP A 257 1.50 16.32 3.51
CA TRP A 257 0.25 15.58 3.68
C TRP A 257 0.26 14.70 4.93
N GLU A 258 -0.92 14.47 5.49
CA GLU A 258 -1.09 13.50 6.57
C GLU A 258 -1.25 12.08 6.02
N HIS A 259 -1.09 11.07 6.88
CA HIS A 259 -1.43 9.70 6.51
C HIS A 259 -2.94 9.59 6.22
N PRO A 260 -3.34 8.69 5.29
CA PRO A 260 -4.75 8.42 5.05
C PRO A 260 -5.43 7.84 6.29
N ASP A 261 -6.74 8.06 6.40
CA ASP A 261 -7.56 7.43 7.45
C ASP A 261 -7.49 5.89 7.35
N GLY A 262 -7.62 5.21 8.50
CA GLY A 262 -7.68 3.76 8.59
C GLY A 262 -6.61 3.16 9.50
N LYS A 263 -6.39 1.85 9.34
CA LYS A 263 -5.50 1.05 10.21
C LYS A 263 -4.16 0.70 9.56
N VAL A 264 -3.89 1.24 8.38
CA VAL A 264 -2.62 0.98 7.67
C VAL A 264 -1.47 1.70 8.41
N PRO A 265 -0.43 1.00 8.87
CA PRO A 265 0.70 1.64 9.54
C PRO A 265 1.45 2.62 8.63
N GLY A 266 1.85 3.78 9.17
CA GLY A 266 2.59 4.81 8.42
C GLY A 266 3.87 4.30 7.73
N HIS A 267 4.64 3.44 8.41
CA HIS A 267 5.85 2.84 7.84
C HIS A 267 5.58 1.84 6.71
N CYS A 268 4.32 1.45 6.50
CA CYS A 268 3.88 0.60 5.41
C CYS A 268 3.34 1.39 4.22
N LEU A 269 3.31 2.72 4.27
CA LEU A 269 2.74 3.55 3.21
C LEU A 269 3.84 4.06 2.28
N GLU A 270 3.55 4.01 0.98
CA GLU A 270 4.28 4.72 -0.05
C GLU A 270 3.34 5.67 -0.79
N TYR A 271 3.87 6.80 -1.24
CA TYR A 271 3.09 7.87 -1.85
C TYR A 271 3.55 8.18 -3.27
N GLU A 272 2.56 8.64 -4.04
CA GLU A 272 2.75 9.22 -5.34
C GLU A 272 2.07 10.58 -5.39
N VAL A 273 2.77 11.56 -5.94
CA VAL A 273 2.32 12.93 -6.09
C VAL A 273 2.14 13.22 -7.56
N GLU A 274 0.94 13.65 -7.94
CA GLU A 274 0.66 14.24 -9.25
C GLU A 274 0.77 15.76 -9.13
N HIS A 275 1.59 16.36 -9.99
CA HIS A 275 1.81 17.78 -10.10
C HIS A 275 1.32 18.27 -11.45
N ASN A 276 0.25 19.06 -11.43
CA ASN A 276 -0.33 19.70 -12.61
C ASN A 276 0.10 21.17 -12.65
N GLN A 277 0.52 21.62 -13.82
CA GLN A 277 0.96 22.98 -14.08
C GLN A 277 0.13 23.53 -15.23
N GLU A 278 -0.42 24.73 -15.05
CA GLU A 278 -1.17 25.44 -16.09
C GLU A 278 -0.50 26.78 -16.37
N GLY A 279 -0.12 27.00 -17.64
CA GLY A 279 0.45 28.27 -18.09
C GLY A 279 -0.60 29.33 -18.43
N PRO A 280 -0.19 30.59 -18.66
CA PRO A 280 -1.10 31.68 -18.98
C PRO A 280 -1.84 31.47 -20.31
N ASP A 281 -1.28 30.68 -21.22
CA ASP A 281 -1.89 30.28 -22.50
C ASP A 281 -2.96 29.18 -22.34
N GLY A 282 -3.27 28.76 -21.10
CA GLY A 282 -4.17 27.63 -20.80
C GLY A 282 -3.56 26.25 -21.10
N LYS A 283 -2.25 26.19 -21.35
CA LYS A 283 -1.56 24.93 -21.63
C LYS A 283 -1.25 24.19 -20.33
N GLU A 284 -1.80 22.99 -20.19
CA GLU A 284 -1.62 22.13 -19.02
C GLU A 284 -0.48 21.10 -19.23
N SER A 285 0.27 20.82 -18.17
CA SER A 285 1.25 19.72 -18.11
C SER A 285 1.21 19.04 -16.76
N SER A 286 1.15 17.71 -16.75
CA SER A 286 1.11 16.88 -15.55
C SER A 286 2.38 16.04 -15.40
N THR A 287 2.92 15.93 -14.19
CA THR A 287 4.03 15.02 -13.86
C THR A 287 3.72 14.20 -12.62
N GLU A 288 4.12 12.93 -12.61
CA GLU A 288 3.94 12.02 -11.48
C GLU A 288 5.29 11.71 -10.84
N SER A 289 5.35 11.69 -9.51
CA SER A 289 6.57 11.45 -8.75
C SER A 289 6.32 10.53 -7.55
N LEU A 290 7.08 9.44 -7.48
CA LEU A 290 7.10 8.54 -6.33
C LEU A 290 7.98 9.14 -5.23
N THR A 291 7.39 9.37 -4.04
CA THR A 291 8.12 9.93 -2.89
C THR A 291 8.48 8.87 -1.85
N GLY A 292 8.11 7.61 -2.09
CA GLY A 292 8.31 6.52 -1.13
C GLY A 292 7.53 6.79 0.16
N GLY A 293 8.15 6.57 1.32
CA GLY A 293 7.52 6.82 2.62
C GLY A 293 7.55 8.27 3.12
N ARG A 294 8.00 9.23 2.30
CA ARG A 294 8.02 10.65 2.68
C ARG A 294 6.62 11.24 2.62
N THR A 295 6.30 12.12 3.57
CA THR A 295 5.03 12.86 3.65
C THR A 295 5.17 14.34 3.26
N SER A 296 6.29 14.69 2.63
CA SER A 296 6.54 16.03 2.12
C SER A 296 7.31 16.01 0.80
N LEU A 297 7.09 17.04 -0.01
CA LEU A 297 7.77 17.28 -1.27
C LEU A 297 8.03 18.78 -1.44
N THR A 298 9.29 19.14 -1.70
CA THR A 298 9.69 20.52 -2.00
C THR A 298 10.00 20.64 -3.49
N LEU A 299 9.38 21.60 -4.17
CA LEU A 299 9.61 21.88 -5.59
C LEU A 299 9.99 23.34 -5.80
N SER A 300 10.81 23.58 -6.83
CA SER A 300 10.98 24.92 -7.41
C SER A 300 9.80 25.23 -8.32
N ILE A 301 9.23 26.43 -8.20
CA ILE A 301 8.02 26.84 -8.93
C ILE A 301 8.32 27.85 -10.02
N ASP A 302 7.49 27.84 -11.06
CA ASP A 302 7.45 28.86 -12.09
C ASP A 302 6.31 29.82 -11.74
N ILE A 303 6.64 31.04 -11.34
CA ILE A 303 5.68 32.04 -10.83
C ILE A 303 4.58 32.34 -11.87
N ASN A 304 4.86 32.13 -13.16
CA ASN A 304 3.91 32.38 -14.23
C ASN A 304 2.92 31.24 -14.45
N LYS A 305 2.96 30.16 -13.65
CA LYS A 305 2.09 28.99 -13.81
C LYS A 305 1.31 28.71 -12.54
N THR A 306 0.06 28.28 -12.71
CA THR A 306 -0.74 27.74 -11.62
C THR A 306 -0.29 26.32 -11.34
N HIS A 307 -0.04 26.00 -10.07
CA HIS A 307 0.40 24.68 -9.64
C HIS A 307 -0.67 24.01 -8.76
N CYS A 308 -1.10 22.82 -9.15
CA CYS A 308 -2.04 21.98 -8.42
C CYS A 308 -1.44 20.61 -8.12
N PHE A 309 -1.78 20.06 -6.95
CA PHE A 309 -1.21 18.81 -6.47
C PHE A 309 -2.29 17.84 -6.03
N ARG A 310 -2.12 16.56 -6.36
CA ARG A 310 -2.85 15.45 -5.76
C ARG A 310 -1.90 14.40 -5.22
N VAL A 311 -2.30 13.71 -4.16
CA VAL A 311 -1.52 12.65 -3.54
C VAL A 311 -2.37 11.40 -3.45
N ARG A 312 -1.78 10.26 -3.80
CA ARG A 312 -2.35 8.93 -3.51
C ARG A 312 -1.34 8.06 -2.77
N SER A 313 -1.84 7.03 -2.11
CA SER A 313 -1.03 6.14 -1.29
C SER A 313 -1.22 4.68 -1.67
N LYS A 314 -0.23 3.86 -1.35
CA LYS A 314 -0.25 2.40 -1.54
C LYS A 314 0.50 1.73 -0.41
N VAL A 315 0.20 0.45 -0.16
CA VAL A 315 0.98 -0.35 0.79
C VAL A 315 2.31 -0.74 0.14
N HIS A 316 3.40 -0.35 0.79
CA HIS A 316 4.77 -0.61 0.40
C HIS A 316 5.09 -2.13 0.38
N LYS A 317 5.96 -2.53 -0.55
CA LYS A 317 6.32 -3.94 -0.81
C LYS A 317 6.89 -4.73 0.38
N TYR A 318 7.36 -4.04 1.43
CA TYR A 318 7.89 -4.68 2.65
C TYR A 318 6.79 -5.13 3.61
N CYS A 319 5.57 -4.58 3.49
CA CYS A 319 4.43 -4.97 4.32
C CYS A 319 3.47 -5.92 3.58
N ALA A 320 3.37 -5.79 2.26
CA ALA A 320 2.56 -6.65 1.41
C ALA A 320 3.23 -6.87 0.05
N SER A 321 3.09 -8.06 -0.53
CA SER A 321 3.69 -8.37 -1.85
C SER A 321 3.02 -7.58 -2.98
N THR A 322 1.72 -7.33 -2.83
CA THR A 322 0.91 -6.53 -3.76
C THR A 322 -0.09 -5.69 -2.98
N SER A 323 -0.64 -4.66 -3.61
CA SER A 323 -1.67 -3.79 -3.05
C SER A 323 -2.26 -2.90 -4.14
N TYR A 324 -3.39 -2.26 -3.84
CA TYR A 324 -4.04 -1.29 -4.72
C TYR A 324 -3.61 0.13 -4.36
N TRP A 325 -3.53 0.99 -5.37
CA TRP A 325 -3.46 2.43 -5.14
C TRP A 325 -4.77 2.92 -4.52
N SER A 326 -4.67 3.87 -3.58
CA SER A 326 -5.82 4.65 -3.12
C SER A 326 -6.36 5.49 -4.27
N ASP A 327 -7.59 5.97 -4.09
CA ASP A 327 -8.06 7.06 -4.93
C ASP A 327 -7.20 8.31 -4.67
N TRP A 328 -7.11 9.18 -5.67
CA TRP A 328 -6.39 10.45 -5.54
C TRP A 328 -7.07 11.36 -4.52
N SER A 329 -6.26 12.14 -3.79
CA SER A 329 -6.78 13.24 -2.97
C SER A 329 -7.54 14.26 -3.82
N HIS A 330 -8.33 15.11 -3.15
CA HIS A 330 -8.76 16.35 -3.78
C HIS A 330 -7.53 17.20 -4.15
N PRO A 331 -7.58 17.93 -5.27
CA PRO A 331 -6.48 18.79 -5.67
C PRO A 331 -6.35 19.98 -4.71
N VAL A 332 -5.11 20.30 -4.36
CA VAL A 332 -4.76 21.56 -3.69
C VAL A 332 -3.92 22.39 -4.64
N CYS A 333 -4.42 23.59 -4.95
CA CYS A 333 -3.77 24.53 -5.85
C CYS A 333 -3.19 25.70 -5.08
N GLN A 334 -2.17 26.33 -5.65
CA GLN A 334 -1.66 27.60 -5.16
C GLN A 334 -2.81 28.64 -5.15
N PRO A 335 -2.97 29.43 -4.07
CA PRO A 335 -3.96 30.49 -4.05
C PRO A 335 -3.68 31.49 -5.17
N GLU A 336 -4.72 31.92 -5.89
CA GLU A 336 -4.61 32.99 -6.88
C GLU A 336 -3.98 34.21 -6.22
N GLN A 337 -2.86 34.67 -6.78
CA GLN A 337 -2.31 35.97 -6.44
C GLN A 337 -3.26 36.99 -7.05
N LYS A 338 -4.25 37.44 -6.28
CA LYS A 338 -4.95 38.68 -6.63
C LYS A 338 -3.88 39.76 -6.61
N ASP A 339 -3.53 40.25 -7.79
CA ASP A 339 -2.77 41.49 -7.91
C ASP A 339 -3.55 42.57 -7.15
N VAL A 340 -3.15 42.81 -5.90
CA VAL A 340 -3.45 44.07 -5.25
C VAL A 340 -2.54 45.06 -5.96
N THR A 341 -2.96 45.49 -7.14
CA THR A 341 -2.52 46.78 -7.67
C THR A 341 -2.77 47.77 -6.54
N PRO A 342 -1.75 48.45 -6.00
CA PRO A 342 -2.01 49.59 -5.15
C PRO A 342 -2.85 50.53 -6.01
N GLU A 343 -4.11 50.75 -5.65
CA GLU A 343 -4.91 51.79 -6.27
C GLU A 343 -4.05 53.06 -6.28
N PRO A 344 -3.79 53.69 -7.44
CA PRO A 344 -3.02 54.93 -7.52
C PRO A 344 -3.61 56.05 -6.64
N ASP A 345 -4.84 55.86 -6.22
CA ASP A 345 -5.76 56.78 -5.58
C ASP A 345 -5.24 57.31 -4.23
N ALA A 346 -4.43 56.52 -3.50
CA ALA A 346 -3.87 56.94 -2.22
C ALA A 346 -2.71 57.97 -2.34
N ILE A 347 -2.11 58.12 -3.52
CA ILE A 347 -0.98 59.05 -3.73
C ILE A 347 -1.46 60.47 -4.10
N TRP A 348 -2.68 60.61 -4.64
CA TRP A 348 -3.21 61.91 -5.08
C TRP A 348 -3.88 62.72 -3.96
N ASP A 349 -4.31 62.10 -2.86
CA ASP A 349 -4.98 62.79 -1.75
C ASP A 349 -4.03 63.55 -0.80
N ALA A 350 -2.72 63.26 -0.84
CA ALA A 350 -1.74 63.97 0.00
C ALA A 350 -1.25 65.29 -0.62
N ILE A 351 -1.36 65.45 -1.94
CA ILE A 351 -0.83 66.61 -2.68
C ILE A 351 -1.54 67.94 -2.34
N PRO A 352 -2.88 68.00 -2.16
CA PRO A 352 -3.56 69.26 -1.82
C PRO A 352 -3.15 69.79 -0.44
N VAL A 353 -2.96 68.92 0.54
CA VAL A 353 -2.73 69.29 1.95
C VAL A 353 -1.41 70.03 2.13
N TYR A 354 -0.33 69.57 1.49
CA TYR A 354 0.97 70.24 1.55
C TYR A 354 0.95 71.62 0.90
N ILE A 355 0.18 71.81 -0.18
CA ILE A 355 0.03 73.10 -0.84
C ILE A 355 -0.73 74.08 0.08
N TYR A 356 -1.81 73.65 0.73
CA TYR A 356 -2.55 74.50 1.68
C TYR A 356 -1.68 74.91 2.89
N ILE A 357 -0.86 74.00 3.42
CA ILE A 357 0.06 74.31 4.52
C ILE A 357 1.12 75.33 4.08
N ALA A 358 1.69 75.17 2.89
CA ALA A 358 2.67 76.11 2.36
C ALA A 358 2.08 77.51 2.15
N VAL A 359 0.86 77.60 1.60
CA VAL A 359 0.15 78.88 1.42
C VAL A 359 -0.15 79.55 2.76
N ALA A 360 -0.58 78.78 3.78
CA ALA A 360 -0.83 79.31 5.11
C ALA A 360 0.44 79.88 5.77
N ILE A 361 1.58 79.20 5.63
CA ILE A 361 2.87 79.69 6.14
C ILE A 361 3.28 80.98 5.43
N ILE A 362 3.16 81.05 4.11
CA ILE A 362 3.49 82.25 3.34
C ILE A 362 2.59 83.43 3.75
N ALA A 363 1.28 83.20 3.90
CA ALA A 363 0.34 84.23 4.33
C ALA A 363 0.68 84.77 5.73
N MET A 364 1.04 83.89 6.68
CA MET A 364 1.46 84.28 8.03
C MET A 364 2.76 85.10 8.01
N LEU A 365 3.73 84.72 7.17
CA LEU A 365 4.97 85.47 7.01
C LEU A 365 4.70 86.87 6.43
N VAL A 366 3.87 86.97 5.39
CA VAL A 366 3.49 88.27 4.80
C VAL A 366 2.75 89.14 5.81
N LEU A 367 1.79 88.59 6.56
CA LEU A 367 1.10 89.33 7.63
C LEU A 367 2.07 89.81 8.71
N SER A 368 3.03 88.98 9.12
CA SER A 368 4.05 89.37 10.10
C SER A 368 4.94 90.52 9.58
N LEU A 369 5.31 90.49 8.29
CA LEU A 369 6.10 91.53 7.64
C LEU A 369 5.28 92.83 7.47
N CYS A 370 4.00 92.73 7.15
CA CYS A 370 3.08 93.88 7.09
C CYS A 370 2.88 94.51 8.48
N VAL A 371 2.68 93.71 9.54
CA VAL A 371 2.58 94.21 10.92
C VAL A 371 3.90 94.84 11.38
N TRP A 372 5.03 94.24 11.03
CA TRP A 372 6.36 94.80 11.31
C TRP A 372 6.60 96.13 10.58
N ALA A 373 6.16 96.25 9.32
CA ALA A 373 6.20 97.49 8.56
C ALA A 373 5.29 98.58 9.18
N MET A 374 4.10 98.21 9.65
CA MET A 374 3.19 99.12 10.37
C MET A 374 3.78 99.62 11.69
N PHE A 375 4.54 98.78 12.40
CA PHE A 375 5.28 99.20 13.60
C PHE A 375 6.48 100.11 13.27
N LYS A 376 7.11 99.95 12.10
CA LYS A 376 8.20 100.83 11.62
C LYS A 376 7.72 102.19 11.09
N LEU A 377 6.43 102.33 10.74
CA LEU A 377 5.84 103.61 10.29
C LEU A 377 5.29 104.50 11.43
N LYS A 378 5.18 104.02 12.67
CA LYS A 378 4.93 104.89 13.83
C LYS A 378 6.24 105.44 14.38
N LYS A 379 6.68 106.60 13.88
CA LYS A 379 7.65 107.44 14.61
C LYS A 379 7.01 107.97 15.90
N PRO A 380 7.76 108.05 17.03
CA PRO A 380 7.26 108.67 18.25
C PRO A 380 7.27 110.20 18.07
N VAL A 381 6.11 110.83 18.26
CA VAL A 381 5.99 112.28 18.41
C VAL A 381 6.36 112.66 19.84
N GLN A 382 7.28 113.61 19.94
CA GLN A 382 7.73 114.28 21.17
C GLN A 382 6.61 115.15 21.75
N GLU A 383 6.42 115.14 23.07
CA GLU A 383 5.81 116.26 23.77
C GLU A 383 6.57 116.56 25.07
N LYS A 384 7.05 117.80 25.18
CA LYS A 384 7.81 118.33 26.32
C LYS A 384 6.86 119.00 27.32
N LYS A 385 7.00 118.57 28.59
CA LYS A 385 7.20 119.35 29.82
C LYS A 385 6.17 120.44 30.21
N ALA A 386 5.51 120.23 31.34
CA ALA A 386 5.12 121.28 32.29
C ALA A 386 5.55 120.85 33.71
N GLU A 387 6.28 121.74 34.40
CA GLU A 387 6.90 121.54 35.72
C GLU A 387 6.01 121.99 36.89
N SER A 388 6.32 121.42 38.07
CA SER A 388 6.27 122.05 39.41
C SER A 388 4.87 122.19 40.06
N LEU A 389 4.60 121.91 41.34
CA LEU A 389 5.42 121.76 42.56
C LEU A 389 4.53 121.17 43.70
N LEU A 390 5.18 120.63 44.74
CA LEU A 390 4.78 120.56 46.17
C LEU A 390 3.83 119.47 46.71
N THR A 391 4.46 118.37 47.15
CA THR A 391 4.55 117.85 48.54
C THR A 391 3.44 118.14 49.58
N SER A 392 2.81 117.08 50.12
CA SER A 392 2.56 116.82 51.57
C SER A 392 1.71 115.53 51.71
N LEU A 393 2.22 114.44 52.30
CA LEU A 393 2.33 114.07 53.71
C LEU A 393 1.04 113.50 54.37
N PHE A 394 1.20 112.23 54.79
CA PHE A 394 0.67 111.52 55.98
C PHE A 394 -0.77 110.95 56.05
N ALA A 395 -0.77 109.61 56.19
CA ALA A 395 -1.43 108.78 57.23
C ALA A 395 -2.97 108.64 57.14
N ARG A 396 -3.61 107.48 57.27
CA ARG A 396 -3.46 106.39 58.25
C ARG A 396 -4.31 105.17 57.80
N ARG A 397 -3.85 103.95 58.07
CA ARG A 397 -4.65 102.69 58.22
C ARG A 397 -5.48 102.77 59.54
N PRO A 398 -6.41 101.84 59.92
CA PRO A 398 -6.27 100.37 59.75
C PRO A 398 -7.54 99.44 59.69
N LEU A 399 -7.24 98.14 59.41
CA LEU A 399 -7.83 96.86 59.91
C LEU A 399 -9.27 96.45 59.47
N LEU A 400 -9.69 95.18 59.33
CA LEU A 400 -9.26 93.80 59.72
C LEU A 400 -10.05 92.85 58.76
N GLY A 401 -9.50 91.84 58.07
CA GLY A 401 -9.42 90.40 58.44
C GLY A 401 -10.78 89.66 58.50
N PRO A 402 -10.89 88.31 58.34
CA PRO A 402 -9.88 87.30 57.94
C PRO A 402 -10.43 86.13 57.03
N THR A 403 -9.55 85.36 56.35
CA THR A 403 -9.28 83.87 56.48
C THR A 403 -10.36 82.92 55.93
N GLU A 404 -10.13 81.68 55.48
CA GLU A 404 -9.07 80.66 55.25
C GLU A 404 -9.84 79.49 54.58
N ALA A 405 -9.31 78.44 53.95
CA ALA A 405 -7.99 77.81 53.87
C ALA A 405 -7.84 77.16 52.48
#